data_AF-A0A2A5E1M9-F1
#
_entry.id   AF-A0A2A5E1M9-F1
#
_cell.length_a   1.000
_cell.length_b   1.000
_cell.length_c   1.000
_cell.angle_alpha   90.00
_cell.angle_beta   90.00
_cell.angle_gamma   90.00
#
_symmetry.space_group_name_H-M   'P 1'
#
loop_
_entity.id
_entity.type
_entity.pdbx_description
1 polymer ?
#
loop_
_entity_poly.entity_id
_entity_poly.type
_entity_poly.pdbx_seq_one_letter_code
_entity_poly.pdbx_strand_id
1 'polypeptide(L)'
;MSGLSYLFKSGLFLFLFLILTSNFLHSETRLLYPQEQALKKISNKLSKVVTTYKRYLSEHKNKTYRLKPEPFKGLLASAKVIEKEFIAEKFPDDIKKVKNIKTWITSIKKNHPKLLELYNKGYAASQIEAAKADISNFPNYKADCDRLKKMYHAYKNPRSVFQSSKKALAVVPTFTDEYAFFQNLPTKYALLIKAKKAGKLETWIRTNKKYLDPFKKHMEEYSQKLPSEINSSIDSAASMAKQAKANKKPNFFKGGVRQHLGVARDKLKILTAIKGDEDRTVLAAIKYLNEKQKVIDDAEESLAVDLLASVETPQDVYSGGDKSKLLGLVKSTWKKKYPSDNILGIRFHHANFVRKTSRKWNNSGWYTIDSSFMAVTVIVKKNDIIAMLYPCFINKNHMKSDLLTIGADTKKGSYVIKKMLMKNLKL
;
A
#
# COMPACT_ATOMS: atom_id res chain seq x y z
N MET A 1 1.62 38.52 31.52
CA MET A 1 2.80 39.19 32.12
C MET A 1 3.08 40.49 31.38
N SER A 2 2.53 41.58 31.91
CA SER A 2 2.35 42.90 31.31
C SER A 2 3.26 43.93 31.97
N GLY A 3 4.56 43.92 31.62
CA GLY A 3 5.55 44.81 32.24
C GLY A 3 6.62 45.41 31.31
N LEU A 4 6.51 45.25 29.98
CA LEU A 4 7.57 45.68 29.04
C LEU A 4 7.23 46.89 28.16
N SER A 5 6.06 47.52 28.31
CA SER A 5 5.62 48.63 27.46
C SER A 5 6.18 50.00 27.84
N TYR A 6 6.86 50.16 28.98
CA TYR A 6 7.25 51.47 29.51
C TYR A 6 8.71 51.89 29.25
N LEU A 7 9.58 51.02 28.72
CA LEU A 7 11.01 51.33 28.57
C LEU A 7 11.44 51.83 27.18
N PHE A 8 10.52 52.04 26.24
CA PHE A 8 10.85 52.44 24.86
C PHE A 8 10.04 53.65 24.33
N LYS A 9 9.31 54.37 25.19
CA LYS A 9 8.52 55.54 24.78
C LYS A 9 9.22 56.90 24.94
N SER A 10 10.46 56.96 25.42
CA SER A 10 11.19 58.22 25.58
C SER A 10 12.44 58.28 24.71
N GLY A 11 12.31 58.98 23.57
CA GLY A 11 13.46 59.56 22.86
C GLY A 11 14.02 58.76 21.69
N LEU A 12 13.20 58.43 20.67
CA LEU A 12 13.75 58.16 19.33
C LEU A 12 12.71 58.50 18.25
N PHE A 13 12.44 59.79 18.10
CA PHE A 13 11.68 60.34 16.98
C PHE A 13 12.62 61.17 16.11
N LEU A 14 12.61 60.85 14.80
CA LEU A 14 13.08 61.61 13.64
C LEU A 14 14.49 62.24 13.67
N PHE A 15 15.39 61.69 12.86
CA PHE A 15 16.40 62.46 12.13
C PHE A 15 16.54 61.88 10.71
N LEU A 16 15.53 62.13 9.88
CA LEU A 16 15.68 62.15 8.43
C LEU A 16 15.33 63.56 7.97
N PHE A 17 16.21 64.14 7.17
CA PHE A 17 16.12 65.45 6.51
C PHE A 17 16.15 66.69 7.40
N LEU A 18 17.19 67.50 7.18
CA LEU A 18 17.30 68.88 7.65
C LEU A 18 17.87 69.68 6.48
N ILE A 19 17.03 70.50 5.84
CA ILE A 19 17.44 71.59 4.97
C ILE A 19 16.47 72.77 5.23
N LEU A 20 17.03 73.94 5.58
CA LEU A 20 16.49 75.32 5.54
C LEU A 20 15.38 75.64 6.56
N THR A 21 15.35 76.72 7.36
CA THR A 21 16.10 77.99 7.50
C THR A 21 15.81 78.57 8.89
N SER A 22 16.82 79.03 9.63
CA SER A 22 16.74 80.25 10.45
C SER A 22 18.14 80.65 10.92
N ASN A 23 18.57 81.82 10.47
CA ASN A 23 19.83 82.47 10.83
C ASN A 23 19.74 82.99 12.26
N PHE A 24 20.46 82.35 13.18
CA PHE A 24 21.06 83.03 14.32
C PHE A 24 22.58 83.04 14.08
N LEU A 25 23.18 84.23 14.16
CA LEU A 25 24.62 84.46 14.13
C LEU A 25 25.29 83.70 15.29
N HIS A 26 25.73 82.47 15.02
CA HIS A 26 26.85 81.85 15.68
C HIS A 26 27.85 81.54 14.57
N SER A 27 29.02 82.17 14.61
CA SER A 27 30.13 81.75 13.77
C SER A 27 30.52 80.34 14.19
N GLU A 28 30.01 79.31 13.52
CA GLU A 28 30.49 77.95 13.73
C GLU A 28 32.00 77.95 13.51
N THR A 29 32.74 77.51 14.53
CA THR A 29 34.19 77.41 14.47
C THR A 29 34.56 76.52 13.28
N ARG A 30 35.34 77.04 12.32
CA ARG A 30 35.84 76.21 11.22
C ARG A 30 36.93 75.28 11.75
N LEU A 31 36.86 74.00 11.37
CA LEU A 31 37.92 73.04 11.66
C LEU A 31 39.19 73.42 10.89
N LEU A 32 40.34 73.25 11.54
CA LEU A 32 41.61 73.27 10.83
C LEU A 32 41.69 72.05 9.90
N TYR A 33 42.41 72.17 8.78
CA TYR A 33 42.53 71.09 7.80
C TYR A 33 42.95 69.73 8.42
N PRO A 34 43.93 69.65 9.35
CA PRO A 34 44.25 68.40 10.03
C PRO A 34 43.07 67.80 10.81
N GLN A 35 42.27 68.66 11.47
CA GLN A 35 41.08 68.24 12.21
C GLN A 35 39.98 67.73 11.26
N GLU A 36 39.82 68.31 10.06
CA GLU A 36 38.88 67.78 9.07
C GLU A 36 39.25 66.36 8.62
N GLN A 37 40.54 66.10 8.38
CA GLN A 37 41.03 64.77 8.02
C GLN A 37 40.85 63.76 9.16
N ALA A 38 41.16 64.16 10.39
CA ALA A 38 40.95 63.33 11.57
C ALA A 38 39.46 63.01 11.78
N LEU A 39 38.59 64.02 11.66
CA LEU A 39 37.15 63.85 11.78
C LEU A 39 36.59 62.91 10.71
N LYS A 40 37.07 63.01 9.47
CA LYS A 40 36.70 62.09 8.37
C LYS A 40 37.12 60.65 8.68
N LYS A 41 38.34 60.44 9.14
CA LYS A 41 38.86 59.12 9.55
C LYS A 41 38.04 58.51 10.69
N ILE A 42 37.77 59.30 11.74
CA ILE A 42 36.95 58.91 12.88
C ILE A 42 35.51 58.59 12.45
N SER A 43 34.92 59.43 11.60
CA SER A 43 33.57 59.22 11.06
C SER A 43 33.47 57.90 10.28
N ASN A 44 34.47 57.58 9.46
CA ASN A 44 34.54 56.33 8.71
C ASN A 44 34.68 55.08 9.61
N LYS A 45 35.44 55.18 10.71
CA LYS A 45 35.52 54.09 11.70
C LYS A 45 34.19 53.93 12.43
N LEU A 46 33.58 55.04 12.86
CA LEU A 46 32.33 55.05 13.60
C LEU A 46 31.16 54.54 12.75
N SER A 47 31.12 54.84 11.45
CA SER A 47 30.03 54.39 10.57
C SER A 47 29.90 52.86 10.52
N LYS A 48 31.03 52.13 10.55
CA LYS A 48 31.05 50.66 10.62
C LYS A 48 30.46 50.14 11.94
N VAL A 49 30.83 50.77 13.05
CA VAL A 49 30.32 50.45 14.40
C VAL A 49 28.81 50.74 14.47
N VAL A 50 28.37 51.90 13.98
CA VAL A 50 26.97 52.32 13.96
C VAL A 50 26.11 51.41 13.08
N THR A 51 26.59 51.03 11.90
CA THR A 51 25.88 50.09 11.02
C THR A 51 25.66 48.74 11.69
N THR A 52 26.70 48.20 12.33
CA THR A 52 26.60 46.95 13.08
C THR A 52 25.63 47.11 14.25
N TYR A 53 25.75 48.17 15.05
CA TYR A 53 24.84 48.47 16.16
C TYR A 53 23.37 48.54 15.71
N LYS A 54 23.07 49.26 14.63
CA LYS A 54 21.72 49.37 14.05
C LYS A 54 21.18 48.02 13.58
N ARG A 55 22.01 47.16 13.01
CA ARG A 55 21.62 45.81 12.58
C ARG A 55 21.18 44.95 13.75
N TYR A 56 21.96 44.90 14.84
CA TYR A 56 21.59 44.14 16.04
C TYR A 56 20.33 44.72 16.72
N LEU A 57 20.19 46.04 16.75
CA LEU A 57 18.98 46.70 17.23
C LEU A 57 17.75 46.28 16.41
N SER A 58 17.88 46.22 15.08
CA SER A 58 16.81 45.77 14.19
C SER A 58 16.48 44.30 14.39
N GLU A 59 17.47 43.41 14.52
CA GLU A 59 17.24 41.98 14.79
C GLU A 59 16.53 41.78 16.14
N HIS A 60 16.92 42.54 17.18
CA HIS A 60 16.24 42.50 18.47
C HIS A 60 14.79 42.99 18.37
N LYS A 61 14.54 44.14 17.72
CA LYS A 61 13.20 44.70 17.51
C LYS A 61 12.28 43.71 16.78
N ASN A 62 12.83 43.01 15.79
CA ASN A 62 12.09 42.04 14.98
C ASN A 62 12.08 40.63 15.57
N LYS A 63 12.77 40.40 16.70
CA LYS A 63 12.99 39.08 17.32
C LYS A 63 13.63 38.05 16.36
N THR A 64 14.45 38.50 15.41
CA THR A 64 15.11 37.65 14.41
C THR A 64 16.60 37.56 14.68
N TYR A 65 16.97 37.03 15.86
CA TYR A 65 18.34 36.86 16.34
C TYR A 65 19.15 35.86 15.50
N ARG A 66 19.66 36.30 14.35
CA ARG A 66 20.35 35.44 13.37
C ARG A 66 21.86 35.52 13.52
N LEU A 67 22.36 36.66 13.96
CA LEU A 67 23.79 36.88 14.12
C LEU A 67 24.32 36.27 15.42
N LYS A 68 25.51 35.68 15.32
CA LYS A 68 26.33 35.34 16.49
C LYS A 68 26.59 36.60 17.34
N PRO A 69 26.59 36.51 18.68
CA PRO A 69 26.87 37.68 19.53
C PRO A 69 28.31 38.17 19.51
N GLU A 70 29.27 37.36 19.05
CA GLU A 70 30.72 37.65 19.11
C GLU A 70 31.10 38.99 18.45
N PRO A 71 30.67 39.32 17.21
CA PRO A 71 30.92 40.63 16.62
C PRO A 71 30.28 41.80 17.38
N PHE A 72 29.18 41.54 18.10
CA PHE A 72 28.52 42.54 18.93
C PHE A 72 29.33 42.87 20.18
N LYS A 73 29.97 41.87 20.81
CA LYS A 73 30.82 42.04 22.00
C LYS A 73 31.96 43.05 21.75
N GLY A 74 32.53 43.06 20.54
CA GLY A 74 33.61 43.96 20.13
C GLY A 74 33.21 45.41 19.84
N LEU A 75 31.91 45.74 19.77
CA LEU A 75 31.45 47.10 19.44
C LEU A 75 31.78 48.12 20.53
N LEU A 76 31.67 47.74 21.81
CA LEU A 76 32.00 48.64 22.91
C LEU A 76 33.50 48.97 22.93
N ALA A 77 34.34 47.97 22.68
CA ALA A 77 35.78 48.18 22.55
C ALA A 77 36.11 49.10 21.37
N SER A 78 35.48 48.87 20.21
CA SER A 78 35.65 49.72 19.03
C SER A 78 35.20 51.16 19.29
N ALA A 79 34.06 51.36 19.95
CA ALA A 79 33.56 52.68 20.32
C ALA A 79 34.50 53.40 21.31
N LYS A 80 35.08 52.68 22.29
CA LYS A 80 36.07 53.23 23.23
C LYS A 80 37.38 53.64 22.54
N VAL A 81 37.86 52.86 21.57
CA VAL A 81 39.04 53.23 20.77
C VAL A 81 38.76 54.50 19.95
N ILE A 82 37.60 54.56 19.29
CA ILE A 82 37.19 55.74 18.53
C ILE A 82 37.01 56.96 19.45
N GLU A 83 36.49 56.78 20.66
CA GLU A 83 36.36 57.84 21.65
C GLU A 83 37.72 58.41 22.07
N LYS A 84 38.71 57.55 22.34
CA LYS A 84 40.08 57.98 22.66
C LYS A 84 40.69 58.80 21.52
N GLU A 85 40.56 58.32 20.28
CA GLU A 85 41.01 59.05 19.09
C GLU A 85 40.27 60.40 18.97
N PHE A 86 38.97 60.42 19.20
CA PHE A 86 38.15 61.62 19.11
C PHE A 86 38.49 62.68 20.17
N ILE A 87 38.79 62.28 21.41
CA ILE A 87 39.18 63.18 22.49
C ILE A 87 40.58 63.79 22.23
N ALA A 88 41.50 63.01 21.68
CA ALA A 88 42.87 63.45 21.42
C ALA A 88 42.97 64.63 20.43
N GLU A 89 42.03 64.72 19.48
CA GLU A 89 41.99 65.73 18.42
C GLU A 89 41.41 67.10 18.87
N LYS A 90 40.89 67.19 20.10
CA LYS A 90 40.36 68.44 20.71
C LYS A 90 39.40 69.22 19.79
N PHE A 91 38.41 68.53 19.23
CA PHE A 91 37.44 69.16 18.31
C PHE A 91 36.59 70.24 19.01
N PRO A 92 36.23 71.34 18.32
CA PRO A 92 35.26 72.32 18.81
C PRO A 92 33.87 71.69 19.01
N ASP A 93 33.30 71.88 20.20
CA ASP A 93 32.03 71.25 20.61
C ASP A 93 30.80 71.90 19.95
N ASP A 94 30.93 73.07 19.32
CA ASP A 94 29.86 73.81 18.63
C ASP A 94 29.48 73.19 17.28
N ILE A 95 30.40 72.46 16.64
CA ILE A 95 30.23 71.87 15.31
C ILE A 95 29.26 70.68 15.32
N LYS A 96 28.20 70.77 14.51
CA LYS A 96 27.14 69.74 14.40
C LYS A 96 27.66 68.32 14.16
N LYS A 97 28.66 68.14 13.29
CA LYS A 97 29.24 66.80 13.00
C LYS A 97 29.95 66.22 14.23
N VAL A 98 30.68 67.05 14.98
CA VAL A 98 31.37 66.68 16.22
C VAL A 98 30.35 66.26 17.28
N LYS A 99 29.29 67.07 17.48
CA LYS A 99 28.15 66.74 18.37
C LYS A 99 27.49 65.40 18.02
N ASN A 100 27.30 65.12 16.73
CA ASN A 100 26.70 63.86 16.27
C ASN A 100 27.59 62.64 16.58
N ILE A 101 28.91 62.75 16.36
CA ILE A 101 29.87 61.69 16.68
C ILE A 101 29.89 61.41 18.18
N LYS A 102 29.98 62.47 19.00
CA LYS A 102 29.93 62.39 20.48
C LYS A 102 28.63 61.73 20.97
N THR A 103 27.50 62.11 20.38
CA THR A 103 26.18 61.51 20.67
C THR A 103 26.15 60.02 20.34
N TRP A 104 26.65 59.60 19.19
CA TRP A 104 26.70 58.18 18.80
C TRP A 104 27.60 57.35 19.71
N ILE A 105 28.82 57.83 20.01
CA ILE A 105 29.75 57.16 20.91
C ILE A 105 29.10 56.99 22.29
N THR A 106 28.50 58.06 22.84
CA THR A 106 27.81 58.04 24.13
C THR A 106 26.63 57.07 24.13
N SER A 107 25.81 57.09 23.07
CA SER A 107 24.65 56.20 22.92
C SER A 107 25.04 54.74 22.85
N ILE A 108 26.11 54.42 22.12
CA ILE A 108 26.65 53.05 22.04
C ILE A 108 27.16 52.63 23.41
N LYS A 109 28.00 53.44 24.08
CA LYS A 109 28.54 53.10 25.41
C LYS A 109 27.44 52.87 26.45
N LYS A 110 26.41 53.73 26.46
CA LYS A 110 25.31 53.66 27.42
C LYS A 110 24.40 52.45 27.18
N ASN A 111 24.04 52.19 25.93
CA ASN A 111 22.98 51.22 25.61
C ASN A 111 23.52 49.83 25.25
N HIS A 112 24.79 49.72 24.85
CA HIS A 112 25.39 48.46 24.42
C HIS A 112 25.32 47.33 25.46
N PRO A 113 25.63 47.54 26.76
CA PRO A 113 25.58 46.44 27.74
C PRO A 113 24.20 45.82 27.87
N LYS A 114 23.16 46.66 27.99
CA LYS A 114 21.76 46.23 28.07
C LYS A 114 21.29 45.55 26.79
N LEU A 115 21.65 46.13 25.63
CA LEU A 115 21.29 45.54 24.34
C LEU A 115 22.01 44.19 24.10
N LEU A 116 23.26 44.05 24.55
CA LEU A 116 24.03 42.81 24.44
C LEU A 116 23.41 41.71 25.30
N GLU A 117 23.00 42.02 26.53
CA GLU A 117 22.31 41.09 27.41
C GLU A 117 20.99 40.60 26.78
N LEU A 118 20.15 41.53 26.33
CA LEU A 118 18.88 41.21 25.66
C LEU A 118 19.09 40.41 24.38
N TYR A 119 20.10 40.76 23.60
CA TYR A 119 20.44 40.06 22.37
C TYR A 119 20.96 38.65 22.66
N ASN A 120 21.81 38.45 23.66
CA ASN A 120 22.29 37.12 24.08
C ASN A 120 21.14 36.23 24.53
N LYS A 121 20.22 36.76 25.36
CA LYS A 121 19.01 36.03 25.80
C LYS A 121 18.15 35.62 24.60
N GLY A 122 17.88 36.55 23.69
CA GLY A 122 17.11 36.28 22.48
C GLY A 122 17.78 35.30 21.52
N TYR A 123 19.10 35.41 21.35
CA TYR A 123 19.90 34.49 20.54
C TYR A 123 19.88 33.08 21.14
N ALA A 124 20.13 32.92 22.45
CA ALA A 124 20.06 31.64 23.13
C ALA A 124 18.67 30.99 22.99
N ALA A 125 17.60 31.75 23.22
CA ALA A 125 16.22 31.27 23.01
C ALA A 125 15.98 30.83 21.55
N SER A 126 16.49 31.59 20.57
CA SER A 126 16.39 31.23 19.15
C SER A 126 17.15 29.94 18.80
N GLN A 127 18.29 29.69 19.43
CA GLN A 127 19.06 28.45 19.25
C GLN A 127 18.33 27.25 19.87
N ILE A 128 17.71 27.42 21.06
CA ILE A 128 16.87 26.39 21.69
C ILE A 128 15.70 26.02 20.77
N GLU A 129 14.99 27.01 20.23
CA GLU A 129 13.90 26.77 19.27
C GLU A 129 14.40 26.13 17.97
N ALA A 130 15.57 26.54 17.46
CA ALA A 130 16.18 25.94 16.28
C ALA A 130 16.64 24.49 16.50
N ALA A 131 17.04 24.14 17.72
CA ALA A 131 17.43 22.79 18.15
C ALA A 131 16.22 21.85 18.29
N LYS A 132 15.03 22.38 18.64
CA LYS A 132 13.78 21.61 18.58
C LYS A 132 13.45 21.19 17.15
N ALA A 133 13.79 22.02 16.16
CA ALA A 133 13.65 21.72 14.74
C ALA A 133 14.86 20.94 14.17
N ASP A 134 15.33 19.93 14.90
CA ASP A 134 16.30 18.94 14.42
C ASP A 134 15.58 17.64 14.03
N ILE A 135 16.02 17.02 12.92
CA ILE A 135 15.49 15.74 12.44
C ILE A 135 15.67 14.64 13.49
N SER A 136 16.74 14.68 14.30
CA SER A 136 16.99 13.69 15.35
C SER A 136 15.86 13.60 16.38
N ASN A 137 15.08 14.67 16.55
CA ASN A 137 13.94 14.70 17.46
C ASN A 137 12.69 13.99 16.90
N PHE A 138 12.76 13.51 15.65
CA PHE A 138 11.67 12.83 14.97
C PHE A 138 12.08 11.39 14.61
N PRO A 139 11.96 10.43 15.54
CA PRO A 139 12.47 9.06 15.35
C PRO A 139 11.88 8.35 14.12
N ASN A 140 10.65 8.70 13.73
CA ASN A 140 9.96 8.13 12.58
C ASN A 140 10.27 8.81 11.24
N TYR A 141 11.11 9.86 11.20
CA TYR A 141 11.38 10.64 9.99
C TYR A 141 11.79 9.79 8.78
N LYS A 142 12.73 8.87 8.97
CA LYS A 142 13.23 8.00 7.90
C LYS A 142 12.13 7.04 7.42
N ALA A 143 11.44 6.39 8.35
CA ALA A 143 10.34 5.47 8.04
C ALA A 143 9.20 6.16 7.28
N ASP A 144 8.84 7.39 7.67
CA ASP A 144 7.81 8.17 6.99
C ASP A 144 8.24 8.59 5.58
N CYS A 145 9.51 8.96 5.38
CA CYS A 145 10.06 9.22 4.04
C CYS A 145 10.02 7.97 3.15
N ASP A 146 10.40 6.81 3.69
CA ASP A 146 10.36 5.54 2.96
C ASP A 146 8.93 5.12 2.62
N ARG A 147 7.98 5.36 3.54
CA ARG A 147 6.54 5.15 3.29
C ARG A 147 6.04 6.06 2.18
N LEU A 148 6.37 7.36 2.19
CA LEU A 148 6.01 8.28 1.11
C LEU A 148 6.62 7.90 -0.25
N LYS A 149 7.82 7.34 -0.27
CA LYS A 149 8.43 6.82 -1.50
C LYS A 149 7.65 5.63 -2.04
N LYS A 150 7.24 4.69 -1.18
CA LYS A 150 6.39 3.55 -1.56
C LYS A 150 5.04 4.02 -2.09
N MET A 151 4.40 4.96 -1.41
CA MET A 151 3.14 5.59 -1.83
C MET A 151 3.26 6.19 -3.23
N TYR A 152 4.34 6.93 -3.51
CA TYR A 152 4.57 7.50 -4.84
C TYR A 152 4.57 6.40 -5.92
N HIS A 153 5.28 5.29 -5.70
CA HIS A 153 5.31 4.20 -6.68
C HIS A 153 3.96 3.50 -6.85
N ALA A 154 3.17 3.35 -5.78
CA ALA A 154 1.84 2.74 -5.81
C ALA A 154 0.82 3.61 -6.56
N TYR A 155 0.82 4.93 -6.33
CA TYR A 155 -0.27 5.81 -6.75
C TYR A 155 0.03 6.71 -7.95
N LYS A 156 1.29 6.81 -8.41
CA LYS A 156 1.65 7.70 -9.53
C LYS A 156 0.98 7.39 -10.87
N ASN A 157 0.48 6.16 -11.06
CA ASN A 157 -0.15 5.74 -12.31
C ASN A 157 -1.49 5.03 -12.06
N PRO A 158 -2.56 5.78 -11.76
CA PRO A 158 -3.88 5.20 -11.50
C PRO A 158 -4.35 4.35 -12.69
N ARG A 159 -4.21 4.82 -13.93
CA ARG A 159 -4.65 4.07 -15.12
C ARG A 159 -4.07 2.66 -15.18
N SER A 160 -2.79 2.48 -14.88
CA SER A 160 -2.18 1.13 -14.87
C SER A 160 -2.70 0.25 -13.72
N VAL A 161 -3.12 0.83 -12.59
CA VAL A 161 -3.65 0.08 -11.44
C VAL A 161 -5.03 -0.48 -11.79
N PHE A 162 -5.91 0.34 -12.35
CA PHE A 162 -7.30 -0.03 -12.61
C PHE A 162 -7.51 -0.80 -13.93
N GLN A 163 -6.49 -0.94 -14.78
CA GLN A 163 -6.51 -1.85 -15.94
C GLN A 163 -6.42 -3.34 -15.56
N SER A 164 -6.07 -3.67 -14.31
CA SER A 164 -5.90 -5.06 -13.87
C SER A 164 -6.52 -5.25 -12.50
N SER A 165 -7.51 -6.14 -12.38
CA SER A 165 -8.13 -6.45 -11.10
C SER A 165 -7.10 -6.90 -10.06
N LYS A 166 -6.07 -7.66 -10.45
CA LYS A 166 -4.97 -8.07 -9.56
C LYS A 166 -4.22 -6.87 -8.97
N LYS A 167 -3.89 -5.87 -9.78
CA LYS A 167 -3.20 -4.66 -9.31
C LYS A 167 -4.12 -3.80 -8.44
N ALA A 168 -5.36 -3.60 -8.88
CA ALA A 168 -6.35 -2.85 -8.11
C ALA A 168 -6.59 -3.47 -6.72
N LEU A 169 -6.76 -4.79 -6.63
CA LEU A 169 -6.94 -5.52 -5.37
C LEU A 169 -5.74 -5.40 -4.42
N ALA A 170 -4.53 -5.18 -4.94
CA ALA A 170 -3.35 -5.00 -4.11
C ALA A 170 -3.17 -3.56 -3.58
N VAL A 171 -3.75 -2.57 -4.25
CA VAL A 171 -3.47 -1.14 -4.01
C VAL A 171 -4.65 -0.39 -3.42
N VAL A 172 -5.87 -0.68 -3.88
CA VAL A 172 -7.10 0.03 -3.46
C VAL A 172 -7.37 -0.14 -1.96
N PRO A 173 -7.27 -1.35 -1.36
CA PRO A 173 -7.59 -1.53 0.06
C PRO A 173 -6.71 -0.72 1.02
N THR A 174 -5.47 -0.37 0.63
CA THR A 174 -4.56 0.39 1.51
C THR A 174 -4.70 1.90 1.34
N PHE A 175 -5.40 2.37 0.30
CA PHE A 175 -5.41 3.79 -0.07
C PHE A 175 -5.99 4.69 1.02
N THR A 176 -7.10 4.30 1.66
CA THR A 176 -7.77 5.14 2.68
C THR A 176 -6.82 5.43 3.85
N ASP A 177 -6.16 4.40 4.39
CA ASP A 177 -5.23 4.52 5.51
C ASP A 177 -3.96 5.28 5.12
N GLU A 178 -3.43 5.03 3.92
CA GLU A 178 -2.25 5.73 3.40
C GLU A 178 -2.55 7.21 3.12
N TYR A 179 -3.74 7.53 2.62
CA TYR A 179 -4.19 8.90 2.41
C TYR A 179 -4.37 9.64 3.74
N ALA A 180 -4.98 9.01 4.76
CA ALA A 180 -5.10 9.57 6.10
C ALA A 180 -3.72 9.82 6.74
N PHE A 181 -2.80 8.86 6.61
CA PHE A 181 -1.40 9.02 7.03
C PHE A 181 -0.77 10.26 6.35
N PHE A 182 -0.91 10.40 5.04
CA PHE A 182 -0.38 11.54 4.29
C PHE A 182 -0.93 12.88 4.78
N GLN A 183 -2.23 12.98 5.06
CA GLN A 183 -2.87 14.21 5.55
C GLN A 183 -2.32 14.65 6.93
N ASN A 184 -1.84 13.73 7.75
CA ASN A 184 -1.31 14.04 9.08
C ASN A 184 0.17 14.52 9.07
N LEU A 185 0.93 14.24 8.00
CA LEU A 185 2.36 14.55 7.94
C LEU A 185 2.70 16.06 8.10
N PRO A 186 1.97 17.01 7.48
CA PRO A 186 2.24 18.43 7.69
C PRO A 186 2.15 18.85 9.16
N THR A 187 1.18 18.31 9.90
CA THR A 187 1.01 18.56 11.33
C THR A 187 2.13 17.92 12.14
N LYS A 188 2.41 16.62 11.88
CA LYS A 188 3.46 15.85 12.57
C LYS A 188 4.85 16.50 12.45
N TYR A 189 5.15 17.12 11.31
CA TYR A 189 6.46 17.71 11.00
C TYR A 189 6.45 19.24 10.93
N ALA A 190 5.45 19.90 11.51
CA ALA A 190 5.25 21.35 11.41
C ALA A 190 6.50 22.17 11.82
N LEU A 191 7.23 21.74 12.86
CA LEU A 191 8.45 22.41 13.31
C LEU A 191 9.57 22.37 12.26
N LEU A 192 9.81 21.20 11.65
CA LEU A 192 10.81 21.06 10.59
C LEU A 192 10.43 21.85 9.34
N ILE A 193 9.15 21.84 8.96
CA ILE A 193 8.63 22.56 7.80
C ILE A 193 8.77 24.07 8.00
N LYS A 194 8.32 24.60 9.15
CA LYS A 194 8.43 26.02 9.48
C LYS A 194 9.89 26.50 9.51
N ALA A 195 10.81 25.65 9.99
CA ALA A 195 12.24 25.94 10.02
C ALA A 195 12.95 25.72 8.67
N LYS A 196 12.26 25.26 7.62
CA LYS A 196 12.86 24.85 6.33
C LYS A 196 13.96 23.79 6.47
N LYS A 197 13.80 22.90 7.45
CA LYS A 197 14.72 21.79 7.78
C LYS A 197 14.11 20.41 7.51
N ALA A 198 12.95 20.35 6.86
CA ALA A 198 12.26 19.09 6.57
C ALA A 198 12.95 18.23 5.50
N GLY A 199 13.93 18.75 4.76
CA GLY A 199 14.74 17.99 3.82
C GLY A 199 13.92 17.26 2.75
N LYS A 200 14.16 15.95 2.58
CA LYS A 200 13.48 15.13 1.56
C LYS A 200 11.97 14.97 1.84
N LEU A 201 11.54 15.05 3.09
CA LEU A 201 10.14 14.90 3.47
C LEU A 201 9.25 15.91 2.74
N GLU A 202 9.63 17.18 2.70
CA GLU A 202 8.85 18.23 2.05
C GLU A 202 8.73 17.99 0.53
N THR A 203 9.81 17.49 -0.09
CA THR A 203 9.79 17.09 -1.50
C THR A 203 8.83 15.93 -1.74
N TRP A 204 8.83 14.93 -0.86
CA TRP A 204 7.93 13.78 -0.97
C TRP A 204 6.48 14.13 -0.70
N ILE A 205 6.19 15.01 0.27
CA ILE A 205 4.84 15.52 0.53
C ILE A 205 4.31 16.22 -0.73
N ARG A 206 5.09 17.16 -1.29
CA ARG A 206 4.71 17.88 -2.51
C ARG A 206 4.52 16.94 -3.70
N THR A 207 5.37 15.93 -3.84
CA THR A 207 5.30 14.97 -4.95
C THR A 207 4.07 14.07 -4.82
N ASN A 208 3.82 13.48 -3.65
CA ASN A 208 2.66 12.63 -3.42
C ASN A 208 1.35 13.38 -3.57
N LYS A 209 1.28 14.65 -3.13
CA LYS A 209 0.09 15.51 -3.33
C LYS A 209 -0.36 15.54 -4.79
N LYS A 210 0.59 15.58 -5.74
CA LYS A 210 0.28 15.61 -7.18
C LYS A 210 -0.37 14.34 -7.71
N TYR A 211 -0.26 13.20 -7.00
CA TYR A 211 -0.71 11.90 -7.49
C TYR A 211 -1.83 11.29 -6.65
N LEU A 212 -1.88 11.57 -5.34
CA LEU A 212 -2.92 11.03 -4.45
C LEU A 212 -4.32 11.56 -4.81
N ASP A 213 -4.46 12.85 -5.10
CA ASP A 213 -5.77 13.42 -5.45
C ASP A 213 -6.28 12.89 -6.81
N PRO A 214 -5.45 12.83 -7.87
CA PRO A 214 -5.85 12.16 -9.11
C PRO A 214 -6.15 10.67 -8.93
N PHE A 215 -5.41 9.97 -8.07
CA PHE A 215 -5.68 8.56 -7.79
C PHE A 215 -7.04 8.39 -7.10
N LYS A 216 -7.33 9.20 -6.08
CA LYS A 216 -8.64 9.23 -5.41
C LYS A 216 -9.77 9.48 -6.40
N LYS A 217 -9.64 10.50 -7.25
CA LYS A 217 -10.62 10.83 -8.28
C LYS A 217 -10.85 9.65 -9.23
N HIS A 218 -9.78 9.02 -9.70
CA HIS A 218 -9.91 7.89 -10.61
C HIS A 218 -10.52 6.64 -9.94
N MET A 219 -10.23 6.42 -8.66
CA MET A 219 -10.87 5.40 -7.84
C MET A 219 -12.39 5.63 -7.71
N GLU A 220 -12.80 6.88 -7.48
CA GLU A 220 -14.21 7.29 -7.43
C GLU A 220 -14.90 7.08 -8.78
N GLU A 221 -14.29 7.54 -9.89
CA GLU A 221 -14.79 7.33 -11.26
C GLU A 221 -14.92 5.84 -11.61
N TYR A 222 -13.93 5.03 -11.22
CA TYR A 222 -13.95 3.59 -11.45
C TYR A 222 -15.09 2.92 -10.64
N SER A 223 -15.30 3.36 -9.39
CA SER A 223 -16.37 2.83 -8.54
C SER A 223 -17.77 3.03 -9.12
N GLN A 224 -17.98 4.08 -9.94
CA GLN A 224 -19.26 4.31 -10.61
C GLN A 224 -19.53 3.31 -11.75
N LYS A 225 -18.49 2.77 -12.37
CA LYS A 225 -18.59 1.80 -13.48
C LYS A 225 -18.67 0.35 -12.99
N LEU A 226 -18.12 0.07 -11.82
CA LEU A 226 -18.04 -1.27 -11.27
C LEU A 226 -19.39 -2.01 -11.20
N PRO A 227 -20.52 -1.40 -10.75
CA PRO A 227 -21.80 -2.11 -10.68
C PRO A 227 -22.26 -2.68 -12.03
N SER A 228 -22.19 -1.89 -13.10
CA SER A 228 -22.60 -2.36 -14.43
C SER A 228 -21.65 -3.42 -14.98
N GLU A 229 -20.34 -3.26 -14.75
CA GLU A 229 -19.33 -4.24 -15.17
C GLU A 229 -19.40 -5.58 -14.41
N ILE A 230 -19.76 -5.55 -13.12
CA ILE A 230 -20.03 -6.73 -12.30
C ILE A 230 -21.24 -7.46 -12.87
N ASN A 231 -22.36 -6.75 -13.07
CA ASN A 231 -23.58 -7.34 -13.61
C ASN A 231 -23.36 -7.94 -15.00
N SER A 232 -22.66 -7.22 -15.89
CA SER A 232 -22.31 -7.73 -17.23
C SER A 232 -21.48 -9.01 -17.18
N SER A 233 -20.53 -9.12 -16.24
CA SER A 233 -19.73 -10.33 -16.06
C SER A 233 -20.59 -11.50 -15.53
N ILE A 234 -21.51 -11.23 -14.61
CA ILE A 234 -22.46 -12.22 -14.07
C ILE A 234 -23.41 -12.71 -15.18
N ASP A 235 -23.97 -11.80 -15.97
CA ASP A 235 -24.87 -12.15 -17.07
C ASP A 235 -24.16 -12.93 -18.18
N SER A 236 -22.90 -12.60 -18.47
CA SER A 236 -22.07 -13.38 -19.39
C SER A 236 -21.88 -14.81 -18.90
N ALA A 237 -21.60 -14.99 -17.60
CA ALA A 237 -21.50 -16.33 -17.00
C ALA A 237 -22.82 -17.11 -17.09
N ALA A 238 -23.96 -16.46 -16.78
CA ALA A 238 -25.27 -17.08 -16.85
C ALA A 238 -25.67 -17.45 -18.29
N SER A 239 -25.37 -16.58 -19.27
CA SER A 239 -25.58 -16.85 -20.69
C SER A 239 -24.75 -18.04 -21.16
N MET A 240 -23.47 -18.10 -20.79
CA MET A 240 -22.60 -19.23 -21.10
C MET A 240 -23.09 -20.53 -20.45
N ALA A 241 -23.59 -20.48 -19.21
CA ALA A 241 -24.17 -21.66 -18.55
C ALA A 241 -25.41 -22.18 -19.29
N LYS A 242 -26.29 -21.28 -19.76
CA LYS A 242 -27.43 -21.65 -20.62
C LYS A 242 -26.97 -22.30 -21.93
N GLN A 243 -25.98 -21.71 -22.60
CA GLN A 243 -25.41 -22.28 -23.83
C GLN A 243 -24.73 -23.64 -23.58
N ALA A 244 -24.04 -23.79 -22.45
CA ALA A 244 -23.41 -25.04 -22.05
C ALA A 244 -24.44 -26.16 -21.90
N LYS A 245 -25.55 -25.86 -21.23
CA LYS A 245 -26.68 -26.79 -21.09
C LYS A 245 -27.31 -27.13 -22.46
N ALA A 246 -27.71 -26.12 -23.22
CA ALA A 246 -28.39 -26.30 -24.51
C ALA A 246 -27.56 -27.14 -25.50
N ASN A 247 -26.25 -26.92 -25.54
CA ASN A 247 -25.34 -27.62 -26.46
C ASN A 247 -24.68 -28.86 -25.85
N LYS A 248 -25.05 -29.27 -24.64
CA LYS A 248 -24.44 -30.39 -23.90
C LYS A 248 -22.91 -30.29 -23.77
N LYS A 249 -22.38 -29.09 -23.51
CA LYS A 249 -20.94 -28.79 -23.40
C LYS A 249 -20.51 -28.55 -21.95
N PRO A 250 -20.23 -29.60 -21.14
CA PRO A 250 -19.88 -29.43 -19.72
C PRO A 250 -18.56 -28.69 -19.49
N ASN A 251 -17.65 -28.66 -20.47
CA ASN A 251 -16.36 -27.97 -20.36
C ASN A 251 -16.50 -26.44 -20.18
N PHE A 252 -17.63 -25.85 -20.55
CA PHE A 252 -17.88 -24.41 -20.38
C PHE A 252 -17.91 -24.00 -18.89
N PHE A 253 -18.41 -24.88 -18.02
CA PHE A 253 -18.45 -24.66 -16.57
C PHE A 253 -17.06 -24.62 -15.94
N LYS A 254 -16.11 -25.42 -16.45
CA LYS A 254 -14.71 -25.42 -15.99
C LYS A 254 -13.90 -24.23 -16.49
N GLY A 255 -14.28 -23.65 -17.63
CA GLY A 255 -13.60 -22.54 -18.30
C GLY A 255 -14.40 -21.24 -18.23
N GLY A 256 -15.08 -20.89 -19.33
CA GLY A 256 -15.70 -19.58 -19.54
C GLY A 256 -16.63 -19.11 -18.42
N VAL A 257 -17.53 -19.97 -17.94
CA VAL A 257 -18.45 -19.62 -16.84
C VAL A 257 -17.66 -19.24 -15.57
N ARG A 258 -16.71 -20.09 -15.19
CA ARG A 258 -15.84 -19.86 -14.02
C ARG A 258 -15.00 -18.59 -14.17
N GLN A 259 -14.48 -18.33 -15.37
CA GLN A 259 -13.68 -17.13 -15.66
C GLN A 259 -14.51 -15.85 -15.46
N HIS A 260 -15.71 -15.78 -16.05
CA HIS A 260 -16.58 -14.62 -15.90
C HIS A 260 -17.03 -14.37 -14.45
N LEU A 261 -17.37 -15.44 -13.71
CA LEU A 261 -17.66 -15.32 -12.28
C LEU A 261 -16.44 -14.87 -11.46
N GLY A 262 -15.24 -15.34 -11.82
CA GLY A 262 -13.99 -14.86 -11.21
C GLY A 262 -13.80 -13.36 -11.39
N VAL A 263 -13.98 -12.87 -12.62
CA VAL A 263 -13.91 -11.42 -12.93
C VAL A 263 -14.94 -10.62 -12.13
N ALA A 264 -16.19 -11.10 -12.07
CA ALA A 264 -17.24 -10.46 -11.29
C ALA A 264 -16.87 -10.34 -9.80
N ARG A 265 -16.37 -11.42 -9.21
CA ARG A 265 -15.96 -11.46 -7.79
C ARG A 265 -14.78 -10.54 -7.51
N ASP A 266 -13.79 -10.48 -8.40
CA ASP A 266 -12.65 -9.59 -8.22
C ASP A 266 -13.08 -8.11 -8.28
N LYS A 267 -13.97 -7.77 -9.23
CA LYS A 267 -14.54 -6.42 -9.33
C LYS A 267 -15.39 -6.05 -8.12
N LEU A 268 -16.18 -7.00 -7.61
CA LEU A 268 -16.95 -6.81 -6.38
C LEU A 268 -16.05 -6.52 -5.18
N LYS A 269 -14.97 -7.28 -4.98
CA LYS A 269 -13.99 -7.01 -3.93
C LYS A 269 -13.37 -5.61 -4.03
N ILE A 270 -13.09 -5.14 -5.25
CA ILE A 270 -12.60 -3.77 -5.46
C ILE A 270 -13.69 -2.75 -5.08
N LEU A 271 -14.94 -2.96 -5.49
CA LEU A 271 -16.05 -2.07 -5.14
C LEU A 271 -16.22 -1.99 -3.62
N THR A 272 -16.20 -3.14 -2.95
CA THR A 272 -16.21 -3.26 -1.49
C THR A 272 -15.08 -2.50 -0.83
N ALA A 273 -13.85 -2.62 -1.34
CA ALA A 273 -12.70 -1.88 -0.78
C ALA A 273 -12.83 -0.35 -0.93
N ILE A 274 -13.58 0.13 -1.93
CA ILE A 274 -13.79 1.57 -2.16
C ILE A 274 -14.96 2.11 -1.33
N LYS A 275 -16.06 1.35 -1.25
CA LYS A 275 -17.34 1.81 -0.69
C LYS A 275 -17.63 1.31 0.72
N GLY A 276 -17.00 0.22 1.14
CA GLY A 276 -17.28 -0.51 2.38
C GLY A 276 -18.30 -1.64 2.18
N ASP A 277 -18.29 -2.60 3.10
CA ASP A 277 -19.15 -3.80 3.06
C ASP A 277 -20.65 -3.49 3.17
N GLU A 278 -21.00 -2.42 3.88
CA GLU A 278 -22.39 -2.02 4.16
C GLU A 278 -22.99 -1.12 3.07
N ASP A 279 -22.23 -0.74 2.06
CA ASP A 279 -22.72 0.13 0.98
C ASP A 279 -23.84 -0.57 0.18
N ARG A 280 -24.92 0.18 -0.10
CA ARG A 280 -26.10 -0.36 -0.80
C ARG A 280 -25.77 -0.96 -2.17
N THR A 281 -24.80 -0.39 -2.89
CA THR A 281 -24.38 -0.90 -4.21
C THR A 281 -23.60 -2.21 -4.09
N VAL A 282 -22.79 -2.36 -3.04
CA VAL A 282 -22.07 -3.60 -2.71
C VAL A 282 -23.05 -4.70 -2.34
N LEU A 283 -23.99 -4.42 -1.43
CA LEU A 283 -25.03 -5.37 -1.02
C LEU A 283 -25.90 -5.82 -2.18
N ALA A 284 -26.29 -4.90 -3.07
CA ALA A 284 -27.05 -5.22 -4.28
C ALA A 284 -26.26 -6.15 -5.22
N ALA A 285 -24.97 -5.89 -5.43
CA ALA A 285 -24.11 -6.73 -6.27
C ALA A 285 -23.88 -8.13 -5.67
N ILE A 286 -23.72 -8.24 -4.34
CA ILE A 286 -23.63 -9.54 -3.64
C ILE A 286 -24.91 -10.34 -3.84
N LYS A 287 -26.08 -9.71 -3.61
CA LYS A 287 -27.38 -10.36 -3.80
C LYS A 287 -27.53 -10.88 -5.23
N TYR A 288 -27.24 -10.03 -6.21
CA TYR A 288 -27.36 -10.38 -7.62
C TYR A 288 -26.43 -11.52 -8.03
N LEU A 289 -25.17 -11.51 -7.55
CA LEU A 289 -24.23 -12.60 -7.76
C LEU A 289 -24.75 -13.92 -7.18
N ASN A 290 -25.26 -13.92 -5.95
CA ASN A 290 -25.77 -15.12 -5.30
C ASN A 290 -26.99 -15.71 -6.01
N GLU A 291 -27.95 -14.86 -6.41
CA GLU A 291 -29.13 -15.28 -7.17
C GLU A 291 -28.75 -15.93 -8.50
N LYS A 292 -27.81 -15.33 -9.24
CA LYS A 292 -27.36 -15.85 -10.54
C LYS A 292 -26.46 -17.07 -10.41
N GLN A 293 -25.65 -17.15 -9.35
CA GLN A 293 -24.84 -18.33 -9.07
C GLN A 293 -25.72 -19.56 -8.89
N LYS A 294 -26.83 -19.45 -8.14
CA LYS A 294 -27.78 -20.55 -7.98
C LYS A 294 -28.32 -21.03 -9.33
N VAL A 295 -28.72 -20.11 -10.21
CA VAL A 295 -29.20 -20.45 -11.57
C VAL A 295 -28.12 -21.15 -12.41
N ILE A 296 -26.86 -20.75 -12.26
CA ILE A 296 -25.73 -21.38 -12.95
C ILE A 296 -25.48 -22.79 -12.41
N ASP A 297 -25.52 -22.96 -11.09
CA ASP A 297 -25.30 -24.24 -10.42
C ASP A 297 -26.41 -25.24 -10.79
N ASP A 298 -27.68 -24.80 -10.77
CA ASP A 298 -28.83 -25.59 -11.21
C ASP A 298 -28.70 -26.02 -12.68
N ALA A 299 -28.13 -25.16 -13.54
CA ALA A 299 -27.88 -25.48 -14.95
C ALA A 299 -26.76 -26.51 -15.11
N GLU A 300 -25.69 -26.44 -14.30
CA GLU A 300 -24.60 -27.42 -14.30
C GLU A 300 -25.10 -28.80 -13.83
N GLU A 301 -25.86 -28.83 -12.73
CA GLU A 301 -26.41 -30.06 -12.19
C GLU A 301 -27.41 -30.71 -13.16
N SER A 302 -28.33 -29.91 -13.71
CA SER A 302 -29.28 -30.40 -14.71
C SER A 302 -28.56 -30.95 -15.95
N LEU A 303 -27.52 -30.28 -16.46
CA LEU A 303 -26.74 -30.81 -17.58
C LEU A 303 -26.05 -32.13 -17.21
N ALA A 304 -25.52 -32.25 -16.00
CA ALA A 304 -24.90 -33.49 -15.54
C ALA A 304 -25.92 -34.64 -15.53
N VAL A 305 -27.16 -34.39 -15.10
CA VAL A 305 -28.26 -35.38 -15.17
C VAL A 305 -28.58 -35.73 -16.63
N ASP A 306 -28.72 -34.75 -17.51
CA ASP A 306 -29.04 -34.96 -18.93
C ASP A 306 -27.96 -35.79 -19.65
N LEU A 307 -26.68 -35.55 -19.35
CA LEU A 307 -25.55 -36.30 -19.90
C LEU A 307 -25.52 -37.75 -19.41
N LEU A 308 -26.03 -38.02 -18.21
CA LEU A 308 -26.07 -39.36 -17.62
C LEU A 308 -27.35 -40.13 -17.94
N ALA A 309 -28.36 -39.49 -18.52
CA ALA A 309 -29.66 -40.10 -18.78
C ALA A 309 -29.58 -41.35 -19.68
N SER A 310 -28.64 -41.39 -20.62
CA SER A 310 -28.40 -42.52 -21.53
C SER A 310 -27.47 -43.60 -20.97
N VAL A 311 -26.87 -43.38 -19.80
CA VAL A 311 -25.98 -44.38 -19.20
C VAL A 311 -26.82 -45.48 -18.58
N GLU A 312 -26.80 -46.66 -19.17
CA GLU A 312 -27.51 -47.83 -18.68
C GLU A 312 -26.71 -48.59 -17.62
N THR A 313 -27.42 -49.41 -16.83
CA THR A 313 -26.77 -50.34 -15.92
C THR A 313 -25.94 -51.33 -16.72
N PRO A 314 -24.66 -51.56 -16.36
CA PRO A 314 -23.87 -52.56 -17.04
C PRO A 314 -24.53 -53.94 -16.97
N GLN A 315 -24.52 -54.65 -18.09
CA GLN A 315 -25.07 -56.00 -18.15
C GLN A 315 -24.30 -56.95 -17.21
N ASP A 316 -25.01 -57.94 -16.67
CA ASP A 316 -24.43 -59.01 -15.88
C ASP A 316 -24.48 -60.32 -16.66
N VAL A 317 -23.43 -60.62 -17.41
CA VAL A 317 -23.47 -61.71 -18.40
C VAL A 317 -22.85 -63.02 -17.90
N TYR A 318 -22.13 -63.01 -16.77
CA TYR A 318 -21.57 -64.24 -16.23
C TYR A 318 -22.66 -65.12 -15.61
N SER A 319 -22.72 -66.39 -16.02
CA SER A 319 -23.70 -67.38 -15.55
C SER A 319 -23.05 -68.66 -15.02
N GLY A 320 -21.73 -68.65 -14.78
CA GLY A 320 -21.02 -69.81 -14.22
C GLY A 320 -21.52 -70.18 -12.82
N GLY A 321 -21.51 -71.47 -12.48
CA GLY A 321 -22.01 -71.99 -11.20
C GLY A 321 -21.28 -71.43 -9.96
N ASP A 322 -20.07 -70.89 -10.13
CA ASP A 322 -19.28 -70.25 -9.07
C ASP A 322 -19.59 -68.74 -8.91
N LYS A 323 -20.55 -68.18 -9.66
CA LYS A 323 -20.89 -66.74 -9.63
C LYS A 323 -21.13 -66.21 -8.22
N SER A 324 -21.89 -66.92 -7.39
CA SER A 324 -22.18 -66.51 -6.00
C SER A 324 -20.90 -66.39 -5.15
N LYS A 325 -19.97 -67.34 -5.31
CA LYS A 325 -18.65 -67.31 -4.65
C LYS A 325 -17.82 -66.11 -5.11
N LEU A 326 -17.80 -65.84 -6.42
CA LEU A 326 -17.07 -64.69 -6.98
C LEU A 326 -17.65 -63.36 -6.51
N LEU A 327 -18.98 -63.23 -6.44
CA LEU A 327 -19.67 -62.05 -5.88
C LEU A 327 -19.24 -61.79 -4.43
N GLY A 328 -19.25 -62.82 -3.58
CA GLY A 328 -18.81 -62.72 -2.19
C GLY A 328 -17.35 -62.29 -2.07
N LEU A 329 -16.46 -62.82 -2.93
CA LEU A 329 -15.04 -62.47 -2.93
C LEU A 329 -14.80 -61.02 -3.36
N VAL A 330 -15.50 -60.55 -4.40
CA VAL A 330 -15.41 -59.15 -4.83
C VAL A 330 -15.97 -58.22 -3.75
N LYS A 331 -17.15 -58.53 -3.19
CA LYS A 331 -17.79 -57.71 -2.15
C LYS A 331 -16.91 -57.59 -0.90
N SER A 332 -16.38 -58.70 -0.41
CA SER A 332 -15.50 -58.72 0.77
C SER A 332 -14.19 -57.97 0.53
N THR A 333 -13.54 -58.19 -0.63
CA THR A 333 -12.31 -57.46 -0.97
C THR A 333 -12.56 -55.96 -1.12
N TRP A 334 -13.66 -55.57 -1.77
CA TRP A 334 -14.06 -54.16 -1.90
C TRP A 334 -14.29 -53.53 -0.53
N LYS A 335 -15.08 -54.17 0.34
CA LYS A 335 -15.38 -53.66 1.69
C LYS A 335 -14.16 -53.59 2.61
N LYS A 336 -13.21 -54.52 2.48
CA LYS A 336 -11.93 -54.44 3.20
C LYS A 336 -11.16 -53.17 2.83
N LYS A 337 -11.26 -52.72 1.58
CA LYS A 337 -10.54 -51.55 1.08
C LYS A 337 -11.31 -50.23 1.22
N TYR A 338 -12.63 -50.26 1.06
CA TYR A 338 -13.52 -49.12 1.15
C TYR A 338 -14.71 -49.45 2.08
N PRO A 339 -14.50 -49.45 3.42
CA PRO A 339 -15.52 -49.91 4.37
C PRO A 339 -16.82 -49.11 4.34
N SER A 340 -16.73 -47.80 4.09
CA SER A 340 -17.84 -46.85 4.06
C SER A 340 -18.70 -46.91 2.80
N ASP A 341 -18.30 -47.66 1.76
CA ASP A 341 -19.02 -47.67 0.49
C ASP A 341 -20.33 -48.43 0.57
N ASN A 342 -21.44 -47.81 0.19
CA ASN A 342 -22.69 -48.52 0.00
C ASN A 342 -22.70 -49.19 -1.39
N ILE A 343 -22.38 -50.49 -1.44
CA ILE A 343 -22.39 -51.28 -2.68
C ILE A 343 -23.85 -51.57 -3.04
N LEU A 344 -24.27 -51.06 -4.20
CA LEU A 344 -25.58 -51.29 -4.77
C LEU A 344 -25.62 -52.59 -5.59
N GLY A 345 -24.54 -52.91 -6.31
CA GLY A 345 -24.48 -54.10 -7.14
C GLY A 345 -23.09 -54.41 -7.66
N ILE A 346 -22.90 -55.62 -8.17
CA ILE A 346 -21.66 -56.09 -8.80
C ILE A 346 -22.05 -56.75 -10.13
N ARG A 347 -21.35 -56.41 -11.22
CA ARG A 347 -21.68 -56.82 -12.58
C ARG A 347 -20.49 -57.44 -13.28
N PHE A 348 -20.66 -58.62 -13.87
CA PHE A 348 -19.61 -59.30 -14.63
C PHE A 348 -19.80 -59.05 -16.12
N HIS A 349 -18.74 -58.58 -16.80
CA HIS A 349 -18.81 -58.15 -18.20
C HIS A 349 -18.50 -59.25 -19.23
N HIS A 350 -18.08 -60.43 -18.79
CA HIS A 350 -17.83 -61.56 -19.68
C HIS A 350 -18.65 -62.79 -19.26
N ALA A 351 -19.19 -63.50 -20.24
CA ALA A 351 -19.90 -64.75 -20.00
C ALA A 351 -18.97 -65.86 -19.49
N ASN A 352 -17.68 -65.78 -19.83
CA ASN A 352 -16.63 -66.72 -19.43
C ASN A 352 -15.35 -65.97 -19.04
N PHE A 353 -14.49 -66.63 -18.28
CA PHE A 353 -13.14 -66.15 -18.03
C PHE A 353 -12.34 -66.05 -19.33
N VAL A 354 -11.67 -64.91 -19.55
CA VAL A 354 -10.83 -64.70 -20.74
C VAL A 354 -9.42 -65.17 -20.43
N ARG A 355 -9.02 -66.33 -20.97
CA ARG A 355 -7.68 -66.89 -20.79
C ARG A 355 -6.65 -66.17 -21.66
N LYS A 356 -5.50 -65.88 -21.06
CA LYS A 356 -4.32 -65.33 -21.73
C LYS A 356 -3.10 -66.12 -21.32
N THR A 357 -2.49 -66.76 -22.30
CA THR A 357 -1.20 -67.44 -22.17
C THR A 357 -0.16 -66.66 -22.96
N SER A 358 0.97 -66.34 -22.34
CA SER A 358 2.07 -65.62 -23.00
C SER A 358 3.40 -66.07 -22.45
N ARG A 359 4.44 -66.11 -23.29
CA ARG A 359 5.83 -66.25 -22.87
C ARG A 359 6.46 -64.87 -22.84
N LYS A 360 7.17 -64.57 -21.75
CA LYS A 360 7.92 -63.32 -21.60
C LYS A 360 9.37 -63.64 -21.29
N TRP A 361 10.27 -62.79 -21.74
CA TRP A 361 11.68 -62.84 -21.41
C TRP A 361 11.95 -61.91 -20.23
N ASN A 362 12.74 -62.35 -19.25
CA ASN A 362 13.37 -61.49 -18.25
C ASN A 362 14.87 -61.79 -18.16
N ASN A 363 15.59 -61.11 -17.26
CA ASN A 363 17.04 -61.27 -17.07
C ASN A 363 17.47 -62.68 -16.64
N SER A 364 16.53 -63.58 -16.34
CA SER A 364 16.76 -64.96 -15.92
C SER A 364 16.24 -66.00 -16.93
N GLY A 365 15.69 -65.58 -18.07
CA GLY A 365 15.24 -66.45 -19.16
C GLY A 365 13.77 -66.28 -19.56
N TRP A 366 13.27 -67.25 -20.34
CA TRP A 366 11.85 -67.33 -20.70
C TRP A 366 11.01 -67.81 -19.52
N TYR A 367 9.91 -67.12 -19.25
CA TYR A 367 8.90 -67.59 -18.31
C TYR A 367 7.50 -67.50 -18.93
N THR A 368 6.65 -68.44 -18.55
CA THR A 368 5.26 -68.51 -19.02
C THR A 368 4.34 -67.83 -18.02
N ILE A 369 3.45 -66.99 -18.52
CA ILE A 369 2.29 -66.48 -17.80
C ILE A 369 1.07 -67.17 -18.40
N ASP A 370 0.32 -67.88 -17.57
CA ASP A 370 -0.98 -68.44 -17.93
C ASP A 370 -2.00 -68.02 -16.89
N SER A 371 -2.93 -67.16 -17.30
CA SER A 371 -3.93 -66.58 -16.41
C SER A 371 -5.21 -66.29 -17.16
N SER A 372 -6.35 -66.41 -16.50
CA SER A 372 -7.60 -65.87 -17.00
C SER A 372 -8.02 -64.61 -16.23
N PHE A 373 -8.73 -63.71 -16.87
CA PHE A 373 -9.32 -62.54 -16.20
C PHE A 373 -10.82 -62.42 -16.45
N MET A 374 -11.48 -61.73 -15.53
CA MET A 374 -12.88 -61.36 -15.60
C MET A 374 -13.00 -59.90 -15.18
N ALA A 375 -13.43 -59.03 -16.10
CA ALA A 375 -13.76 -57.65 -15.78
C ALA A 375 -15.09 -57.59 -15.02
N VAL A 376 -15.11 -56.78 -13.97
CA VAL A 376 -16.25 -56.59 -13.08
C VAL A 376 -16.48 -55.09 -12.88
N THR A 377 -17.73 -54.66 -12.72
CA THR A 377 -18.04 -53.32 -12.21
C THR A 377 -18.64 -53.43 -10.82
N VAL A 378 -18.12 -52.66 -9.88
CA VAL A 378 -18.75 -52.43 -8.57
C VAL A 378 -19.52 -51.12 -8.64
N ILE A 379 -20.82 -51.19 -8.40
CA ILE A 379 -21.74 -50.05 -8.42
C ILE A 379 -21.92 -49.59 -6.96
N VAL A 380 -21.58 -48.33 -6.69
CA VAL A 380 -21.61 -47.76 -5.34
C VAL A 380 -22.50 -46.52 -5.31
N LYS A 381 -23.35 -46.38 -4.29
CA LYS A 381 -24.17 -45.18 -4.07
C LYS A 381 -23.28 -43.99 -3.73
N LYS A 382 -23.43 -42.88 -4.45
CA LYS A 382 -22.79 -41.60 -4.08
C LYS A 382 -23.75 -40.68 -3.34
N ASN A 383 -24.97 -40.52 -3.86
CA ASN A 383 -26.07 -39.80 -3.24
C ASN A 383 -27.40 -40.39 -3.76
N ASP A 384 -28.53 -39.75 -3.49
CA ASP A 384 -29.85 -40.27 -3.89
C ASP A 384 -30.12 -40.22 -5.40
N ILE A 385 -29.30 -39.49 -6.17
CA ILE A 385 -29.50 -39.28 -7.60
C ILE A 385 -28.45 -40.03 -8.44
N ILE A 386 -27.22 -40.21 -7.93
CA ILE A 386 -26.06 -40.72 -8.69
C ILE A 386 -25.44 -41.96 -8.04
N ALA A 387 -25.20 -42.97 -8.88
CA ALA A 387 -24.31 -44.10 -8.61
C ALA A 387 -22.95 -43.91 -9.32
N MET A 388 -21.89 -44.43 -8.71
CA MET A 388 -20.54 -44.50 -9.28
C MET A 388 -20.24 -45.93 -9.71
N LEU A 389 -19.70 -46.07 -10.91
CA LEU A 389 -19.33 -47.36 -11.51
C LEU A 389 -17.81 -47.47 -11.51
N TYR A 390 -17.31 -48.31 -10.62
CA TYR A 390 -15.87 -48.56 -10.50
C TYR A 390 -15.49 -49.86 -11.19
N PRO A 391 -14.44 -49.88 -12.03
CA PRO A 391 -13.92 -51.12 -12.54
C PRO A 391 -13.35 -51.96 -11.39
N CYS A 392 -13.36 -53.27 -11.55
CA CYS A 392 -12.76 -54.26 -10.67
C CYS A 392 -12.39 -55.46 -11.54
N PHE A 393 -11.43 -56.26 -11.12
CA PHE A 393 -10.96 -57.39 -11.91
C PHE A 393 -10.78 -58.62 -11.05
N ILE A 394 -11.16 -59.78 -11.58
CA ILE A 394 -10.83 -61.07 -11.00
C ILE A 394 -9.78 -61.69 -11.91
N ASN A 395 -8.60 -62.00 -11.38
CA ASN A 395 -7.57 -62.73 -12.10
C ASN A 395 -7.44 -64.14 -11.51
N LYS A 396 -7.42 -65.13 -12.38
CA LYS A 396 -7.24 -66.55 -12.08
C LYS A 396 -5.88 -66.98 -12.60
N ASN A 397 -4.97 -67.39 -11.73
CA ASN A 397 -3.61 -67.79 -12.10
C ASN A 397 -3.51 -69.31 -12.22
N HIS A 398 -3.44 -69.82 -13.45
CA HIS A 398 -3.39 -71.26 -13.74
C HIS A 398 -2.05 -71.90 -13.32
N MET A 399 -0.98 -71.09 -13.23
CA MET A 399 0.34 -71.55 -12.76
C MET A 399 0.41 -71.71 -11.23
N LYS A 400 -0.63 -71.31 -10.49
CA LYS A 400 -0.69 -71.38 -9.02
C LYS A 400 -2.00 -72.04 -8.56
N SER A 401 -2.30 -73.22 -9.11
CA SER A 401 -3.49 -74.01 -8.77
C SER A 401 -4.77 -73.16 -8.82
N ASP A 402 -4.92 -72.41 -9.92
CA ASP A 402 -6.10 -71.57 -10.17
C ASP A 402 -6.36 -70.46 -9.13
N LEU A 403 -5.31 -69.97 -8.46
CA LEU A 403 -5.40 -68.90 -7.45
C LEU A 403 -6.14 -67.66 -7.98
N LEU A 404 -7.22 -67.27 -7.29
CA LEU A 404 -7.99 -66.07 -7.57
C LEU A 404 -7.43 -64.85 -6.83
N THR A 405 -7.33 -63.74 -7.54
CA THR A 405 -6.96 -62.44 -6.97
C THR A 405 -7.91 -61.36 -7.44
N ILE A 406 -8.32 -60.47 -6.54
CA ILE A 406 -9.25 -59.38 -6.83
C ILE A 406 -8.51 -58.04 -6.88
N GLY A 407 -8.54 -57.38 -8.03
CA GLY A 407 -8.05 -56.02 -8.22
C GLY A 407 -9.14 -55.00 -7.91
N ALA A 408 -9.22 -54.56 -6.66
CA ALA A 408 -10.22 -53.57 -6.19
C ALA A 408 -9.66 -52.15 -6.03
N ASP A 409 -8.37 -51.89 -6.29
CA ASP A 409 -7.77 -50.57 -6.13
C ASP A 409 -8.00 -49.63 -7.32
N THR A 410 -9.26 -49.29 -7.54
CA THR A 410 -9.68 -48.61 -8.78
C THR A 410 -10.33 -47.25 -8.55
N LYS A 411 -10.43 -46.80 -7.29
CA LYS A 411 -10.84 -45.43 -6.97
C LYS A 411 -9.74 -44.39 -7.14
N LYS A 412 -8.48 -44.84 -7.17
CA LYS A 412 -7.28 -43.99 -7.28
C LYS A 412 -6.54 -44.36 -8.58
N GLY A 413 -5.79 -43.43 -9.16
CA GLY A 413 -5.01 -43.65 -10.39
C GLY A 413 -5.77 -43.31 -11.69
N SER A 414 -5.31 -43.88 -12.81
CA SER A 414 -5.77 -43.55 -14.18
C SER A 414 -7.02 -44.30 -14.64
N TYR A 415 -7.79 -44.92 -13.74
CA TYR A 415 -8.98 -45.67 -14.09
C TYR A 415 -10.14 -44.75 -14.48
N VAL A 416 -10.86 -45.12 -15.54
CA VAL A 416 -12.07 -44.41 -15.97
C VAL A 416 -13.22 -44.81 -15.05
N ILE A 417 -13.57 -43.92 -14.12
CA ILE A 417 -14.72 -44.06 -13.26
C ILE A 417 -15.93 -43.45 -13.96
N LYS A 418 -16.97 -44.27 -14.20
CA LYS A 418 -18.22 -43.80 -14.82
C LYS A 418 -19.23 -43.42 -13.74
N LYS A 419 -20.21 -42.59 -14.12
CA LYS A 419 -21.36 -42.22 -13.29
C LYS A 419 -22.63 -42.70 -13.99
N MET A 420 -23.68 -42.92 -13.21
CA MET A 420 -24.99 -43.29 -13.71
C MET A 420 -26.06 -42.69 -12.79
N LEU A 421 -27.24 -42.44 -13.32
CA LEU A 421 -28.39 -42.08 -12.48
C LEU A 421 -28.92 -43.29 -11.72
N MET A 422 -29.29 -43.08 -10.45
CA MET A 422 -29.90 -44.12 -9.61
C MET A 422 -31.17 -44.71 -10.26
N LYS A 423 -31.98 -43.89 -10.96
CA LYS A 423 -33.17 -44.35 -11.69
C LYS A 423 -32.87 -45.32 -12.85
N ASN A 424 -31.64 -45.29 -13.37
CA ASN A 424 -31.21 -46.19 -14.45
C ASN A 424 -30.68 -47.52 -13.89
N LEU A 425 -30.53 -47.64 -12.55
CA LEU A 425 -30.07 -48.84 -11.89
C LEU A 425 -31.11 -49.96 -11.96
N LYS A 426 -30.78 -51.05 -12.65
CA LYS A 426 -31.59 -52.27 -12.73
C LYS A 426 -30.76 -53.41 -12.12
N LEU A 427 -31.08 -53.82 -10.88
CA LEU A 427 -30.32 -54.81 -10.11
C LEU A 427 -30.74 -56.25 -10.38
#